data_AF-A0A7M3SCP1-F1
#
_entry.id   AF-A0A7M3SCP1-F1
#
_cell.length_a   1.000
_cell.length_b   1.000
_cell.length_c   1.000
_cell.angle_alpha   90.00
_cell.angle_beta   90.00
_cell.angle_gamma   90.00
#
_symmetry.space_group_name_H-M   'P 1'
#
loop_
_entity.id
_entity.type
_entity.pdbx_description
1 polymer ?
#
loop_
_entity_poly.entity_id
_entity_poly.type
_entity_poly.pdbx_seq_one_letter_code
_entity_poly.pdbx_strand_id
1 'polypeptide(L)'
;MADALGRTVLHRDRYARCWGLGDRKAPSSTTPALVLMDEDPSLPLTYAPFHSSTTSTLPSTLSVRSLGSFSPPQFEAVSPQYEVNLGHVLPPSLEDANAGEMQGTSALLPVSWQRMNHDESLTDAALSPEIVVLTDALQLASQPGKLPLAVLTLKHRFPGALLWAPGLGGPDNVAVLASLGIDLFDLARCREASANGVMLTPWGPRWPLGHEETTVEAQAYHMMKA
;
A
#
# COMPACT_ATOMS: atom_id res chain seq x y z
N MET A 1 -3.72 19.63 -16.12
CA MET A 1 -3.68 19.78 -14.65
C MET A 1 -3.38 18.39 -14.12
N ALA A 2 -2.36 18.24 -13.27
CA ALA A 2 -1.92 16.94 -12.82
C ALA A 2 -3.05 16.22 -12.07
N ASP A 3 -3.19 14.94 -12.33
CA ASP A 3 -4.17 14.03 -11.75
C ASP A 3 -3.81 13.79 -10.28
N ALA A 4 -4.07 14.80 -9.44
CA ALA A 4 -3.67 14.79 -8.04
C ALA A 4 -4.70 14.05 -7.19
N LEU A 5 -4.30 13.41 -6.09
CA LEU A 5 -5.23 12.80 -5.14
C LEU A 5 -5.71 13.82 -4.11
N GLY A 6 -7.02 14.04 -4.09
CA GLY A 6 -7.71 14.70 -2.98
C GLY A 6 -7.58 13.85 -1.71
N ARG A 7 -6.88 14.38 -0.71
CA ARG A 7 -6.70 13.75 0.61
C ARG A 7 -6.93 14.78 1.70
N THR A 8 -7.68 14.40 2.73
CA THR A 8 -7.85 15.21 3.95
C THR A 8 -7.59 14.36 5.18
N VAL A 9 -6.83 14.88 6.15
CA VAL A 9 -6.64 14.20 7.43
C VAL A 9 -7.94 14.28 8.24
N LEU A 10 -8.55 13.13 8.53
CA LEU A 10 -9.74 13.01 9.38
C LEU A 10 -9.34 12.79 10.85
N HIS A 11 -8.41 11.87 11.08
CA HIS A 11 -7.86 11.57 12.40
C HIS A 11 -6.35 11.39 12.33
N ARG A 12 -5.67 11.74 13.41
CA ARG A 12 -4.22 11.61 13.55
C ARG A 12 -3.87 11.19 14.98
N ASP A 13 -3.12 10.11 15.10
CA ASP A 13 -2.43 9.73 16.33
C ASP A 13 -0.99 9.31 15.99
N ARG A 14 -0.01 10.15 16.36
CA ARG A 14 1.40 9.98 15.99
C ARG A 14 1.59 9.79 14.46
N TYR A 15 1.96 8.58 14.03
CA TYR A 15 2.11 8.19 12.63
C TYR A 15 0.85 7.58 12.03
N ALA A 16 -0.08 7.12 12.86
CA ALA A 16 -1.39 6.64 12.42
C ALA A 16 -2.21 7.81 11.87
N ARG A 17 -2.72 7.65 10.64
CA ARG A 17 -3.59 8.63 10.01
C ARG A 17 -4.76 7.95 9.34
N CYS A 18 -5.95 8.45 9.63
CA CYS A 18 -7.12 8.20 8.82
C CYS A 18 -7.24 9.36 7.82
N TRP A 19 -7.03 9.06 6.55
CA TRP A 19 -7.20 9.98 5.44
C TRP A 19 -8.57 9.77 4.82
N GLY A 20 -9.32 10.84 4.61
CA GLY A 20 -10.46 10.86 3.70
C GLY A 20 -9.97 11.10 2.28
N LEU A 21 -10.42 10.28 1.33
CA LEU A 21 -10.06 10.34 -0.08
C LEU A 21 -11.18 10.96 -0.91
N GLY A 22 -10.82 11.85 -1.84
CA GLY A 22 -11.74 12.61 -2.68
C GLY A 22 -12.11 13.98 -2.12
N ASP A 23 -13.36 14.40 -2.32
CA ASP A 23 -13.83 15.71 -1.86
C ASP A 23 -13.72 15.81 -0.34
N ARG A 24 -13.00 16.83 0.14
CA ARG A 24 -12.85 17.13 1.57
C ARG A 24 -14.19 17.25 2.31
N LYS A 25 -15.25 17.72 1.65
CA LYS A 25 -16.57 17.89 2.28
C LYS A 25 -17.32 16.56 2.47
N ALA A 26 -17.03 15.58 1.63
CA ALA A 26 -17.70 14.28 1.61
C ALA A 26 -16.76 13.22 1.03
N PRO A 27 -15.73 12.79 1.78
CA PRO A 27 -14.79 11.79 1.28
C PRO A 27 -15.53 10.46 1.06
N SER A 28 -15.32 9.84 -0.10
CA SER A 28 -15.99 8.59 -0.49
C SER A 28 -15.32 7.33 0.05
N SER A 29 -14.06 7.46 0.49
CA SER A 29 -13.27 6.37 1.08
C SER A 29 -12.35 6.89 2.17
N THR A 30 -11.90 5.99 3.04
CA THR A 30 -10.99 6.32 4.15
C THR A 30 -9.87 5.31 4.31
N THR A 31 -8.71 5.73 4.82
CA THR A 31 -7.63 4.80 5.23
C THR A 31 -7.75 4.40 6.71
N PRO A 32 -7.25 3.21 7.11
CA PRO A 32 -6.57 2.20 6.31
C PRO A 32 -7.47 1.58 5.24
N ALA A 33 -6.91 1.32 4.04
CA ALA A 33 -7.69 0.88 2.89
C ALA A 33 -6.98 -0.19 2.05
N LEU A 34 -7.74 -0.88 1.21
CA LEU A 34 -7.26 -1.94 0.32
C LEU A 34 -6.94 -1.42 -1.08
N VAL A 35 -5.84 -1.94 -1.63
CA VAL A 35 -5.47 -1.90 -3.04
C VAL A 35 -5.74 -3.29 -3.61
N LEU A 36 -6.75 -3.41 -4.46
CA LEU A 36 -7.13 -4.69 -5.08
C LEU A 36 -6.18 -5.04 -6.23
N MET A 37 -6.00 -6.33 -6.48
CA MET A 37 -5.32 -6.89 -7.65
C MET A 37 -6.34 -7.60 -8.55
N ASP A 38 -5.94 -8.00 -9.76
CA ASP A 38 -6.85 -8.51 -10.80
C ASP A 38 -7.71 -9.73 -10.36
N GLU A 39 -7.20 -10.56 -9.45
CA GLU A 39 -7.89 -11.77 -8.94
C GLU A 39 -8.64 -11.53 -7.62
N ASP A 40 -8.62 -10.31 -7.09
CA ASP A 40 -9.29 -10.01 -5.82
C ASP A 40 -10.79 -9.83 -5.99
N PRO A 41 -11.59 -10.18 -4.96
CA PRO A 41 -13.03 -9.95 -4.98
C PRO A 41 -13.35 -8.47 -5.06
N SER A 42 -14.48 -8.14 -5.70
CA SER A 42 -15.00 -6.77 -5.68
C SER A 42 -15.42 -6.41 -4.26
N LEU A 43 -14.84 -5.32 -3.73
CA LEU A 43 -15.17 -4.79 -2.42
C LEU A 43 -15.76 -3.37 -2.55
N PRO A 44 -16.54 -2.91 -1.55
CA PRO A 44 -17.09 -1.56 -1.57
C PRO A 44 -15.98 -0.50 -1.65
N LEU A 45 -16.23 0.56 -2.42
CA LEU A 45 -15.29 1.67 -2.64
C LEU A 45 -14.74 2.27 -1.34
N THR A 46 -15.56 2.30 -0.29
CA THR A 46 -15.19 2.81 1.02
C THR A 46 -14.01 2.07 1.65
N TYR A 47 -13.86 0.77 1.37
CA TYR A 47 -12.79 -0.09 1.88
C TYR A 47 -11.68 -0.33 0.86
N ALA A 48 -12.02 -0.39 -0.43
CA ALA A 48 -11.09 -0.68 -1.52
C ALA A 48 -11.10 0.45 -2.56
N PRO A 49 -10.42 1.58 -2.28
CA PRO A 49 -10.40 2.74 -3.16
C PRO A 49 -9.47 2.61 -4.37
N PHE A 50 -8.57 1.63 -4.39
CA PHE A 50 -7.54 1.51 -5.43
C PHE A 50 -7.49 0.10 -6.03
N HIS A 51 -6.99 0.05 -7.25
CA HIS A 51 -6.64 -1.18 -7.96
C HIS A 51 -5.21 -1.07 -8.47
N SER A 52 -4.43 -2.14 -8.33
CA SER A 52 -3.06 -2.24 -8.82
C SER A 52 -2.90 -3.38 -9.81
N SER A 53 -2.02 -3.18 -10.79
CA SER A 53 -1.57 -4.23 -11.69
C SER A 53 -0.09 -4.03 -12.01
N THR A 54 0.58 -5.12 -12.39
CA THR A 54 2.01 -5.09 -12.75
C THR A 54 2.19 -5.77 -14.11
N THR A 55 3.00 -5.18 -14.98
CA THR A 55 3.31 -5.82 -16.27
C THR A 55 4.27 -7.00 -16.10
N SER A 56 4.16 -8.00 -16.97
CA SER A 56 5.06 -9.16 -17.04
C SER A 56 6.28 -8.91 -17.93
N THR A 57 6.44 -7.71 -18.47
CA THR A 57 7.59 -7.29 -19.29
C THR A 57 8.75 -6.84 -18.42
N LEU A 58 9.98 -6.89 -18.96
CA LEU A 58 11.18 -6.36 -18.30
C LEU A 58 11.62 -5.04 -18.96
N PRO A 59 11.84 -3.96 -18.19
CA PRO A 59 11.50 -3.80 -16.77
C PRO A 59 9.99 -3.77 -16.52
N SER A 60 9.56 -4.18 -15.32
CA SER A 60 8.15 -4.21 -14.93
C SER A 60 7.63 -2.83 -14.55
N THR A 61 6.37 -2.57 -14.89
CA THR A 61 5.66 -1.33 -14.56
C THR A 61 4.56 -1.64 -13.57
N LEU A 62 4.57 -0.93 -12.45
CA LEU A 62 3.47 -0.92 -11.48
C LEU A 62 2.48 0.18 -11.86
N SER A 63 1.22 -0.19 -11.99
CA SER A 63 0.11 0.73 -12.22
C SER A 63 -0.79 0.74 -10.99
N VAL A 64 -1.20 1.93 -10.53
CA VAL A 64 -2.21 2.08 -9.47
C VAL A 64 -3.25 3.06 -9.97
N ARG A 65 -4.50 2.62 -10.03
CA ARG A 65 -5.64 3.48 -10.39
C ARG A 65 -6.61 3.57 -9.22
N SER A 66 -7.20 4.74 -9.05
CA SER A 66 -8.38 4.92 -8.21
C SER A 66 -9.59 4.17 -8.79
N LEU A 67 -10.51 3.81 -7.89
CA LEU A 67 -11.83 3.27 -8.22
C LEU A 67 -12.94 4.31 -8.00
N GLY A 68 -12.60 5.48 -7.46
CA GLY A 68 -13.53 6.59 -7.23
C GLY A 68 -12.98 7.90 -7.80
N SER A 69 -13.82 8.92 -7.81
CA SER A 69 -13.45 10.24 -8.31
C SER A 69 -12.71 11.03 -7.23
N PHE A 70 -11.39 10.86 -7.17
CA PHE A 70 -10.59 11.43 -6.10
C PHE A 70 -9.77 12.65 -6.52
N SER A 71 -9.74 13.00 -7.81
CA SER A 71 -8.98 14.18 -8.24
C SER A 71 -9.76 15.49 -8.16
N PRO A 72 -9.17 16.53 -7.53
CA PRO A 72 -9.72 17.87 -7.55
C PRO A 72 -9.57 18.49 -8.95
N PRO A 73 -10.26 19.63 -9.22
CA PRO A 73 -11.19 20.31 -8.32
C PRO A 73 -12.63 19.81 -8.34
N GLN A 74 -13.07 19.13 -9.42
CA GLN A 74 -14.48 18.77 -9.61
C GLN A 74 -14.87 17.40 -9.03
N PHE A 75 -13.94 16.45 -8.93
CA PHE A 75 -14.22 15.08 -8.47
C PHE A 75 -15.31 14.36 -9.30
N GLU A 76 -15.32 14.56 -10.62
CA GLU A 76 -16.36 14.03 -11.51
C GLU A 76 -15.99 12.71 -12.21
N ALA A 77 -14.69 12.45 -12.41
CA ALA A 77 -14.20 11.27 -13.11
C ALA A 77 -13.36 10.37 -12.19
N VAL A 78 -13.38 9.06 -12.43
CA VAL A 78 -12.54 8.09 -11.73
C VAL A 78 -11.09 8.40 -12.05
N SER A 79 -10.41 8.98 -11.07
CA SER A 79 -9.03 9.44 -11.16
C SER A 79 -8.53 9.74 -9.73
N PRO A 80 -7.23 9.64 -9.44
CA PRO A 80 -6.12 9.58 -10.39
C PRO A 80 -5.72 8.17 -10.84
N GLN A 81 -4.93 8.12 -11.92
CA GLN A 81 -4.18 6.93 -12.36
C GLN A 81 -2.67 7.22 -12.34
N TYR A 82 -1.91 6.25 -11.85
CA TYR A 82 -0.46 6.32 -11.74
C TYR A 82 0.19 5.12 -12.41
N GLU A 83 1.37 5.36 -12.99
CA GLU A 83 2.23 4.32 -13.54
C GLU A 83 3.67 4.65 -13.20
N VAL A 84 4.43 3.64 -12.80
CA VAL A 84 5.85 3.79 -12.49
C VAL A 84 6.64 2.55 -12.87
N ASN A 85 7.85 2.76 -13.37
CA ASN A 85 8.81 1.69 -13.59
C ASN A 85 9.41 1.25 -12.25
N LEU A 86 9.33 -0.05 -11.94
CA LEU A 86 9.88 -0.63 -10.70
C LEU A 86 11.41 -0.78 -10.74
N GLY A 87 12.02 -0.76 -11.94
CA GLY A 87 13.43 -1.04 -12.16
C GLY A 87 13.85 -2.42 -11.63
N HIS A 88 15.15 -2.60 -11.46
CA HIS A 88 15.68 -3.74 -10.72
C HIS A 88 15.66 -3.45 -9.21
N VAL A 89 14.87 -4.22 -8.45
CA VAL A 89 14.87 -4.17 -6.98
C VAL A 89 15.82 -5.23 -6.46
N LEU A 90 16.89 -4.80 -5.78
CA LEU A 90 17.77 -5.72 -5.06
C LEU A 90 17.15 -6.08 -3.70
N PRO A 91 17.28 -7.34 -3.24
CA PRO A 91 16.81 -7.74 -1.92
C PRO A 91 17.58 -6.99 -0.82
N PRO A 92 16.98 -6.77 0.37
CA PRO A 92 17.64 -6.06 1.47
C PRO A 92 18.96 -6.68 1.95
N SER A 93 19.22 -7.94 1.63
CA SER A 93 20.47 -8.64 1.93
C SER A 93 21.66 -8.14 1.10
N LEU A 94 21.42 -7.43 0.00
CA LEU A 94 22.43 -6.82 -0.87
C LEU A 94 22.47 -5.31 -0.64
N GLU A 95 22.42 -4.88 0.62
CA GLU A 95 22.31 -3.47 0.98
C GLU A 95 23.50 -2.64 0.49
N ASP A 96 24.71 -3.18 0.40
CA ASP A 96 25.88 -2.45 -0.10
C ASP A 96 25.95 -2.35 -1.65
N ALA A 97 25.04 -3.01 -2.36
CA ALA A 97 25.04 -3.04 -3.82
C ALA A 97 24.16 -1.91 -4.41
N ASN A 98 24.64 -1.31 -5.49
CA ASN A 98 23.85 -0.40 -6.31
C ASN A 98 23.27 -1.14 -7.52
N ALA A 99 21.95 -1.14 -7.66
CA ALA A 99 21.26 -1.77 -8.79
C ALA A 99 21.57 -1.12 -10.15
N GLY A 100 22.08 0.12 -10.16
CA GLY A 100 22.54 0.80 -11.36
C GLY A 100 21.43 1.34 -12.28
N GLU A 101 20.15 1.07 -12.00
CA GLU A 101 19.00 1.57 -12.77
C GLU A 101 18.15 2.57 -11.99
N MET A 102 17.67 3.61 -12.69
CA MET A 102 16.80 4.63 -12.12
C MET A 102 15.37 4.12 -12.00
N GLN A 103 14.90 3.90 -10.77
CA GLN A 103 13.47 3.74 -10.48
C GLN A 103 12.75 5.10 -10.60
N GLY A 104 11.49 5.09 -11.04
CA GLY A 104 10.76 6.33 -11.27
C GLY A 104 10.58 7.18 -10.01
N THR A 105 10.60 8.51 -10.18
CA THR A 105 10.40 9.54 -9.14
C THR A 105 9.06 10.27 -9.36
N SER A 106 7.98 9.50 -9.50
CA SER A 106 6.65 10.01 -9.86
C SER A 106 5.72 10.19 -8.65
N ALA A 107 4.48 10.59 -8.89
CA ALA A 107 3.39 10.57 -7.91
C ALA A 107 3.21 9.18 -7.25
N LEU A 108 3.48 8.10 -7.98
CA LEU A 108 3.66 6.77 -7.43
C LEU A 108 5.17 6.50 -7.29
N LEU A 109 5.64 6.38 -6.06
CA LEU A 109 7.06 6.26 -5.74
C LEU A 109 7.38 4.89 -5.13
N PRO A 110 7.94 3.95 -5.91
CA PRO A 110 8.44 2.70 -5.38
C PRO A 110 9.74 2.95 -4.61
N VAL A 111 9.82 2.41 -3.41
CA VAL A 111 10.99 2.56 -2.53
C VAL A 111 11.30 1.20 -1.92
N SER A 112 12.55 0.75 -2.09
CA SER A 112 13.12 -0.37 -1.36
C SER A 112 14.06 0.13 -0.26
N TRP A 113 14.42 -0.75 0.67
CA TRP A 113 15.44 -0.47 1.67
C TRP A 113 16.77 -0.05 1.05
N GLN A 114 17.19 -0.72 -0.03
CA GLN A 114 18.41 -0.34 -0.75
C GLN A 114 18.29 1.11 -1.26
N ARG A 115 17.16 1.47 -1.88
CA ARG A 115 16.93 2.81 -2.41
C ARG A 115 16.96 3.87 -1.29
N MET A 116 16.38 3.57 -0.13
CA MET A 116 16.42 4.47 1.03
C MET A 116 17.83 4.79 1.52
N ASN A 117 18.79 3.87 1.34
CA ASN A 117 20.16 4.05 1.81
C ASN A 117 21.10 4.65 0.75
N HIS A 118 20.76 4.56 -0.54
CA HIS A 118 21.67 4.91 -1.64
C HIS A 118 21.16 5.95 -2.63
N ASP A 119 19.84 6.17 -2.71
CA ASP A 119 19.27 7.10 -3.68
C ASP A 119 19.10 8.49 -3.07
N GLU A 120 20.08 9.36 -3.32
CA GLU A 120 20.07 10.77 -2.88
C GLU A 120 18.85 11.55 -3.42
N SER A 121 18.25 11.14 -4.55
CA SER A 121 17.07 11.80 -5.11
C SER A 121 15.86 11.72 -4.17
N LEU A 122 15.81 10.72 -3.28
CA LEU A 122 14.78 10.63 -2.25
C LEU A 122 14.83 11.81 -1.27
N THR A 123 15.97 12.51 -1.16
CA THR A 123 16.11 13.69 -0.29
C THR A 123 15.72 15.01 -0.96
N ASP A 124 15.42 15.01 -2.27
CA ASP A 124 15.06 16.22 -3.02
C ASP A 124 13.75 16.84 -2.52
N ALA A 125 13.81 18.05 -1.97
CA ALA A 125 12.65 18.76 -1.44
C ALA A 125 11.50 18.96 -2.45
N ALA A 126 11.77 18.91 -3.76
CA ALA A 126 10.74 18.98 -4.81
C ALA A 126 9.94 17.67 -4.97
N LEU A 127 10.52 16.53 -4.57
CA LEU A 127 9.87 15.23 -4.66
C LEU A 127 8.68 15.16 -3.69
N SER A 128 7.49 15.07 -4.27
CA SER A 128 6.19 15.13 -3.59
C SER A 128 5.27 13.98 -4.04
N PRO A 129 5.60 12.74 -3.66
CA PRO A 129 4.81 11.58 -4.05
C PRO A 129 3.45 11.59 -3.36
N GLU A 130 2.52 10.92 -4.02
CA GLU A 130 1.14 10.76 -3.61
C GLU A 130 0.92 9.42 -2.91
N ILE A 131 1.55 8.38 -3.46
CA ILE A 131 1.60 7.04 -2.91
C ILE A 131 3.07 6.61 -2.91
N VAL A 132 3.56 6.22 -1.74
CA VAL A 132 4.87 5.58 -1.56
C VAL A 132 4.63 4.08 -1.40
N VAL A 133 5.30 3.27 -2.21
CA VAL A 133 5.20 1.81 -2.18
C VAL A 133 6.48 1.24 -1.60
N LEU A 134 6.42 0.67 -0.40
CA LEU A 134 7.55 -0.03 0.22
C LEU A 134 7.68 -1.42 -0.39
N THR A 135 8.41 -1.53 -1.50
CA THR A 135 8.38 -2.71 -2.38
C THR A 135 8.90 -3.98 -1.74
N ASP A 136 9.76 -3.86 -0.72
CA ASP A 136 10.39 -4.97 0.01
C ASP A 136 9.88 -5.07 1.47
N ALA A 137 8.67 -4.57 1.74
CA ALA A 137 8.09 -4.55 3.09
C ALA A 137 8.07 -5.93 3.78
N LEU A 138 7.77 -7.00 3.02
CA LEU A 138 7.74 -8.36 3.55
C LEU A 138 9.13 -8.83 4.01
N GLN A 139 10.17 -8.54 3.22
CA GLN A 139 11.56 -8.88 3.55
C GLN A 139 12.10 -8.03 4.73
N LEU A 140 11.61 -6.80 4.89
CA LEU A 140 11.95 -5.96 6.03
C LEU A 140 11.26 -6.42 7.31
N ALA A 141 10.05 -6.96 7.22
CA ALA A 141 9.33 -7.49 8.37
C ALA A 141 10.04 -8.70 9.00
N SER A 142 10.79 -9.48 8.22
CA SER A 142 11.60 -10.60 8.73
C SER A 142 12.95 -10.16 9.33
N GLN A 143 13.28 -8.87 9.32
CA GLN A 143 14.52 -8.32 9.85
C GLN A 143 14.25 -7.38 11.03
N PRO A 144 14.73 -7.71 12.25
CA PRO A 144 14.46 -6.92 13.44
C PRO A 144 14.78 -5.43 13.25
N GLY A 145 13.79 -4.56 13.52
CA GLY A 145 13.95 -3.11 13.51
C GLY A 145 13.92 -2.44 12.13
N LYS A 146 14.15 -3.15 11.01
CA LYS A 146 14.22 -2.54 9.68
C LYS A 146 12.88 -1.99 9.20
N LEU A 147 11.79 -2.76 9.34
CA LEU A 147 10.45 -2.28 8.93
C LEU A 147 10.00 -1.01 9.69
N PRO A 148 10.02 -0.96 11.04
CA PRO A 148 9.68 0.27 11.76
C PRO A 148 10.54 1.47 11.37
N LEU A 149 11.85 1.26 11.17
CA LEU A 149 12.77 2.32 10.75
C LEU A 149 12.47 2.82 9.33
N ALA A 150 12.13 1.91 8.40
CA ALA A 150 11.73 2.26 7.05
C ALA A 150 10.46 3.11 7.05
N VAL A 151 9.42 2.65 7.75
CA VAL A 151 8.13 3.37 7.88
C VAL A 151 8.34 4.75 8.50
N LEU A 152 9.09 4.84 9.59
CA LEU A 152 9.42 6.10 10.28
C LEU A 152 10.10 7.09 9.33
N THR A 153 11.14 6.63 8.63
CA THR A 153 11.92 7.46 7.70
C THR A 153 11.04 7.98 6.57
N LEU A 154 10.24 7.11 5.94
CA LEU A 154 9.34 7.51 4.86
C LEU A 154 8.23 8.45 5.32
N LYS A 155 7.68 8.25 6.52
CA LYS A 155 6.65 9.15 7.07
C LYS A 155 7.19 10.51 7.50
N HIS A 156 8.44 10.59 7.91
CA HIS A 156 9.09 11.88 8.11
C HIS A 156 9.37 12.59 6.79
N ARG A 157 9.80 11.85 5.77
CA ARG A 157 10.19 12.43 4.49
C ARG A 157 9.00 12.83 3.61
N PHE A 158 7.95 12.01 3.60
CA PHE A 158 6.75 12.18 2.79
C PHE A 158 5.49 12.14 3.67
N PRO A 159 5.32 13.09 4.60
CA PRO A 159 4.22 13.04 5.56
C PRO A 159 2.84 13.15 4.90
N GLY A 160 2.73 13.68 3.68
CA GLY A 160 1.47 13.80 2.94
C GLY A 160 1.11 12.61 2.06
N ALA A 161 2.04 11.66 1.88
CA ALA A 161 1.84 10.51 1.00
C ALA A 161 1.17 9.35 1.74
N LEU A 162 0.34 8.61 1.01
CA LEU A 162 -0.14 7.31 1.46
C LEU A 162 1.01 6.31 1.38
N LEU A 163 1.22 5.52 2.43
CA LEU A 163 2.23 4.47 2.47
C LEU A 163 1.57 3.11 2.26
N TRP A 164 1.94 2.43 1.18
CA TRP A 164 1.54 1.05 0.89
C TRP A 164 2.70 0.11 1.21
N ALA A 165 2.41 -0.96 1.95
CA ALA A 165 3.35 -2.05 2.24
C ALA A 165 2.80 -3.36 1.63
N PRO A 166 3.07 -3.63 0.34
CA PRO A 166 2.47 -4.76 -0.34
C PRO A 166 2.77 -6.10 0.33
N GLY A 167 1.74 -6.94 0.44
CA GLY A 167 1.80 -8.31 0.97
C GLY A 167 2.10 -8.45 2.47
N LEU A 168 2.20 -7.35 3.22
CA LEU A 168 2.48 -7.40 4.65
C LEU A 168 1.21 -7.51 5.51
N GLY A 169 0.12 -6.90 5.05
CA GLY A 169 -1.13 -6.76 5.79
C GLY A 169 -1.98 -8.03 5.82
N GLY A 170 -2.63 -8.25 6.95
CA GLY A 170 -3.71 -9.21 7.12
C GLY A 170 -4.65 -8.75 8.25
N PRO A 171 -5.83 -9.38 8.37
CA PRO A 171 -6.80 -9.07 9.44
C PRO A 171 -6.18 -9.09 10.84
N ASP A 172 -5.19 -9.96 11.07
CA ASP A 172 -4.49 -10.15 12.35
C ASP A 172 -3.52 -9.02 12.74
N ASN A 173 -3.04 -8.22 11.77
CA ASN A 173 -1.99 -7.25 12.03
C ASN A 173 -2.26 -5.84 11.48
N VAL A 174 -3.32 -5.65 10.68
CA VAL A 174 -3.63 -4.38 10.01
C VAL A 174 -3.72 -3.21 10.97
N ALA A 175 -4.35 -3.39 12.14
CA ALA A 175 -4.47 -2.34 13.14
C ALA A 175 -3.10 -1.86 13.67
N VAL A 176 -2.17 -2.79 13.95
CA VAL A 176 -0.82 -2.46 14.41
C VAL A 176 -0.03 -1.78 13.29
N LEU A 177 -0.08 -2.31 12.06
CA LEU A 177 0.61 -1.72 10.91
C LEU A 177 0.08 -0.32 10.58
N ALA A 178 -1.23 -0.12 10.67
CA ALA A 178 -1.86 1.20 10.53
C ALA A 178 -1.41 2.17 11.63
N SER A 179 -1.28 1.68 12.87
CA SER A 179 -0.76 2.49 13.99
C SER A 179 0.69 2.94 13.76
N LEU A 180 1.50 2.13 13.06
CA LEU A 180 2.86 2.47 12.67
C LEU A 180 2.93 3.47 11.51
N GLY A 181 1.83 3.63 10.77
CA GLY A 181 1.71 4.59 9.68
C GLY A 181 1.54 3.97 8.29
N ILE A 182 1.28 2.68 8.15
CA ILE A 182 0.91 2.11 6.85
C ILE A 182 -0.55 2.47 6.56
N ASP A 183 -0.85 3.11 5.43
CA ASP A 183 -2.21 3.56 5.09
C ASP A 183 -2.92 2.60 4.12
N LEU A 184 -2.16 1.88 3.30
CA LEU A 184 -2.67 1.02 2.25
C LEU A 184 -2.17 -0.42 2.42
N PHE A 185 -3.07 -1.37 2.15
CA PHE A 185 -2.86 -2.81 2.29
C PHE A 185 -3.40 -3.53 1.05
N ASP A 186 -3.12 -4.81 0.91
CA ASP A 186 -3.69 -5.68 -0.12
C ASP A 186 -4.11 -7.03 0.48
N LEU A 187 -4.66 -7.91 -0.35
CA LEU A 187 -5.15 -9.22 0.06
C LEU A 187 -4.13 -10.35 -0.13
N ALA A 188 -2.82 -10.08 -0.30
CA ALA A 188 -1.87 -11.16 -0.60
C ALA A 188 -1.79 -12.21 0.52
N ARG A 189 -1.78 -11.81 1.80
CA ARG A 189 -1.83 -12.78 2.92
C ARG A 189 -3.16 -13.54 2.99
N CYS A 190 -4.25 -12.91 2.58
CA CYS A 190 -5.55 -13.56 2.47
C CYS A 190 -5.55 -14.63 1.36
N ARG A 191 -4.92 -14.33 0.20
CA ARG A 191 -4.71 -15.29 -0.89
C ARG A 191 -3.80 -16.44 -0.46
N GLU A 192 -2.69 -16.14 0.22
CA GLU A 192 -1.78 -17.15 0.75
C GLU A 192 -2.50 -18.09 1.74
N ALA A 193 -3.26 -17.53 2.69
CA ALA A 193 -4.02 -18.33 3.64
C ALA A 193 -5.12 -19.15 2.93
N SER A 194 -5.78 -18.58 1.92
CA SER A 194 -6.76 -19.30 1.10
C SER A 194 -6.15 -20.50 0.37
N ALA A 195 -4.99 -20.30 -0.27
CA ALA A 195 -4.25 -21.36 -0.97
C ALA A 195 -3.78 -22.49 -0.04
N ASN A 196 -3.58 -22.19 1.25
CA ASN A 196 -3.19 -23.17 2.26
C ASN A 196 -4.39 -23.79 3.02
N GLY A 197 -5.63 -23.43 2.70
CA GLY A 197 -6.81 -23.91 3.42
C GLY A 197 -6.89 -23.43 4.87
N VAL A 198 -6.35 -22.24 5.14
CA VAL A 198 -6.28 -21.61 6.48
C VAL A 198 -7.12 -20.34 6.51
N MET A 199 -7.78 -20.08 7.64
CA MET A 199 -8.47 -18.83 7.92
C MET A 199 -7.52 -17.83 8.58
N LEU A 200 -7.37 -16.66 7.98
CA LEU A 200 -6.70 -15.52 8.55
C LEU A 200 -7.74 -14.58 9.17
N THR A 201 -7.75 -14.49 10.50
CA THR A 201 -8.72 -13.72 11.27
C THR A 201 -8.03 -12.62 12.08
N PRO A 202 -8.76 -11.68 12.70
CA PRO A 202 -8.15 -10.68 13.60
C PRO A 202 -7.35 -11.27 14.78
N TRP A 203 -7.54 -12.55 15.08
CA TRP A 203 -6.83 -13.27 16.15
C TRP A 203 -5.64 -14.09 15.65
N GLY A 204 -5.31 -13.99 14.36
CA GLY A 204 -4.26 -14.77 13.72
C GLY A 204 -4.78 -15.88 12.79
N PRO A 205 -3.85 -16.61 12.15
CA PRO A 205 -4.15 -17.73 11.29
C PRO A 205 -4.59 -18.98 12.09
N ARG A 206 -5.61 -19.68 11.61
CA ARG A 206 -6.10 -20.95 12.18
C ARG A 206 -6.82 -21.81 11.15
N TRP A 207 -7.03 -23.08 11.48
CA TRP A 207 -7.90 -23.95 10.68
C TRP A 207 -9.37 -23.45 10.68
N PRO A 208 -10.10 -23.62 9.58
CA PRO A 208 -11.51 -23.23 9.50
C PRO A 208 -12.36 -24.10 10.44
N LEU A 209 -13.41 -23.51 11.01
CA LEU A 209 -14.49 -24.27 11.63
C LEU A 209 -15.37 -24.90 10.54
N GLY A 210 -16.19 -25.90 10.89
CA GLY A 210 -16.99 -26.65 9.91
C GLY A 210 -18.03 -25.83 9.12
N HIS A 211 -18.26 -24.56 9.48
CA HIS A 211 -19.18 -23.63 8.80
C HIS A 211 -18.45 -22.45 8.13
N GLU A 212 -17.12 -22.44 8.14
CA GLU A 212 -16.31 -21.36 7.59
C GLU A 212 -15.67 -21.79 6.27
N GLU A 213 -15.56 -20.83 5.35
CA GLU A 213 -14.90 -21.01 4.06
C GLU A 213 -13.57 -20.27 4.06
N THR A 214 -12.56 -20.84 3.40
CA THR A 214 -11.21 -20.26 3.30
C THR A 214 -11.02 -19.46 2.02
N THR A 215 -12.09 -19.11 1.31
CA THR A 215 -12.04 -18.33 0.06
C THR A 215 -11.49 -16.94 0.30
N VAL A 216 -10.93 -16.30 -0.73
CA VAL A 216 -10.39 -14.92 -0.61
C VAL A 216 -11.52 -13.95 -0.21
N GLU A 217 -12.73 -14.20 -0.68
CA GLU A 217 -13.97 -13.48 -0.31
C GLU A 217 -14.22 -13.55 1.20
N ALA A 218 -14.16 -14.74 1.80
CA ALA A 218 -14.35 -14.92 3.24
C ALA A 218 -13.25 -14.22 4.04
N GLN A 219 -12.00 -14.28 3.57
CA GLN A 219 -10.85 -13.61 4.18
C GLN A 219 -10.98 -12.08 4.10
N ALA A 220 -11.43 -11.56 2.96
CA ALA A 220 -11.65 -10.12 2.75
C ALA A 220 -12.71 -9.55 3.71
N TYR A 221 -13.71 -10.36 4.08
CA TYR A 221 -14.67 -9.98 5.10
C TYR A 221 -14.03 -9.80 6.48
N HIS A 222 -13.08 -10.66 6.86
CA HIS A 222 -12.29 -10.46 8.08
C HIS A 222 -11.42 -9.20 7.99
N MET A 223 -10.86 -8.91 6.81
CA MET A 223 -10.03 -7.72 6.59
C MET A 223 -10.83 -6.42 6.77
N MET A 224 -12.06 -6.35 6.26
CA MET A 224 -12.92 -5.16 6.42
C MET A 224 -13.40 -4.92 7.86
N LYS A 225 -13.32 -5.93 8.72
CA LYS A 225 -13.77 -5.87 10.12
C LYS A 225 -12.64 -5.63 11.14
N ALA A 226 -11.40 -5.71 10.69
CA ALA A 226 -10.20 -5.65 11.53
C ALA A 226 -9.82 -4.22 11.92
#